data_AF-E3C5X0-F1
#
_entry.id   AF-E3C5X0-F1
#
_cell.length_a   1.000
_cell.length_b   1.000
_cell.length_c   1.000
_cell.angle_alpha   90.00
_cell.angle_beta   90.00
_cell.angle_gamma   90.00
#
_symmetry.space_group_name_H-M   'P 1'
#
loop_
_entity.id
_entity.type
_entity.pdbx_description
1 polymer ?
#
loop_
_entity_poly.entity_id
_entity_poly.type
_entity_poly.pdbx_seq_one_letter_code
_entity_poly.pdbx_strand_id
1 'polypeptide(L)'
;MEVNFYQAGCKNFFKKHVQQTDLIKSRITAAIDQERLTGMSKVKLASRHRVNGCPVYEFRLNLGKIGSARLAFTVANEQATVYFISSKLQKSSFSHDVERIIEKIC
;
A
#
# COMPACT_ATOMS: atom_id res chain seq x y z
N MET A 1 -6.82 3.67 -13.30
CA MET A 1 -7.16 3.70 -11.86
C MET A 1 -6.52 4.92 -11.22
N GLU A 2 -7.25 5.61 -10.34
CA GLU A 2 -6.69 6.65 -9.47
C GLU A 2 -6.13 6.02 -8.19
N VAL A 3 -4.96 6.47 -7.72
CA VAL A 3 -4.36 5.98 -6.47
C VAL A 3 -4.05 7.14 -5.54
N ASN A 4 -4.73 7.12 -4.39
CA ASN A 4 -4.57 8.07 -3.32
C ASN A 4 -3.61 7.52 -2.25
N PHE A 5 -2.80 8.41 -1.66
CA PHE A 5 -1.81 8.04 -0.65
C PHE A 5 -2.17 8.71 0.68
N TYR A 6 -2.52 7.90 1.68
CA TYR A 6 -2.82 8.40 3.00
C TYR A 6 -1.58 9.04 3.62
N GLN A 7 -1.66 10.34 3.89
CA GLN A 7 -0.51 11.15 4.25
C GLN A 7 0.21 10.61 5.49
N ALA A 8 -0.49 10.32 6.58
CA ALA A 8 0.14 9.95 7.84
C ALA A 8 0.95 8.64 7.74
N GLY A 9 0.49 7.67 6.96
CA GLY A 9 1.20 6.40 6.78
C GLY A 9 2.24 6.41 5.65
N CYS A 10 2.06 7.21 4.60
CA CYS A 10 2.99 7.22 3.46
C CYS A 10 4.09 8.29 3.57
N LYS A 11 3.91 9.33 4.39
CA LYS A 11 4.82 10.49 4.50
C LYS A 11 6.28 10.10 4.71
N ASN A 12 6.54 9.19 5.66
CA ASN A 12 7.91 8.81 6.00
C ASN A 12 8.61 8.08 4.86
N PHE A 13 7.89 7.28 4.08
CA PHE A 13 8.45 6.59 2.92
C PHE A 13 8.82 7.60 1.83
N PHE A 14 7.88 8.48 1.46
CA PHE A 14 8.15 9.49 0.43
C PHE A 14 9.21 10.50 0.84
N LYS A 15 9.29 10.89 2.12
CA LYS A 15 10.36 11.76 2.62
C LYS A 15 11.76 11.16 2.39
N LYS A 16 11.90 9.83 2.52
CA LYS A 16 13.18 9.12 2.28
C LYS A 16 13.51 8.97 0.79
N HIS A 17 12.50 9.04 -0.07
CA HIS A 17 12.63 8.83 -1.52
C HIS A 17 12.15 10.04 -2.32
N VAL A 18 12.41 11.25 -1.82
CA VAL A 18 11.81 12.49 -2.34
C VAL A 18 12.07 12.66 -3.84
N GLN A 19 13.29 12.36 -4.29
CA GLN A 19 13.71 12.46 -5.70
C GLN A 19 13.06 11.41 -6.62
N GLN A 20 12.51 10.32 -6.07
CA GLN A 20 11.88 9.25 -6.85
C GLN A 20 10.37 9.14 -6.61
N THR A 21 9.75 10.15 -5.96
CA THR A 21 8.34 10.11 -5.55
C THR A 21 7.41 9.76 -6.72
N ASP A 22 7.56 10.43 -7.87
CA ASP A 22 6.67 10.22 -9.01
C ASP A 22 6.85 8.84 -9.64
N LEU A 23 8.08 8.37 -9.73
CA LEU A 23 8.39 7.01 -10.18
C LEU A 23 7.76 5.97 -9.24
N ILE A 24 7.87 6.15 -7.92
CA ILE A 24 7.27 5.25 -6.93
C ILE A 24 5.75 5.23 -7.09
N LYS A 25 5.11 6.41 -7.17
CA LYS A 25 3.65 6.51 -7.34
C LYS A 25 3.18 5.82 -8.62
N SER A 26 3.88 6.03 -9.73
CA SER A 26 3.59 5.38 -11.01
C SER A 26 3.71 3.85 -10.90
N ARG A 27 4.78 3.34 -10.29
CA ARG A 27 5.01 1.90 -10.09
C ARG A 27 3.96 1.25 -9.20
N ILE A 28 3.59 1.92 -8.09
CA ILE A 28 2.55 1.45 -7.19
C ILE A 28 1.20 1.41 -7.92
N THR A 29 0.88 2.46 -8.66
CA THR A 29 -0.36 2.56 -9.44
C THR A 29 -0.48 1.42 -10.44
N ALA A 30 0.56 1.20 -11.25
CA ALA A 30 0.57 0.11 -12.22
C ALA A 30 0.45 -1.27 -11.54
N ALA A 31 1.10 -1.47 -10.40
CA ALA A 31 1.03 -2.74 -9.68
C ALA A 31 -0.35 -3.01 -9.09
N ILE A 32 -0.99 -2.00 -8.47
CA ILE A 32 -2.34 -2.16 -7.90
C ILE A 32 -3.37 -2.38 -9.01
N ASP A 33 -3.27 -1.65 -10.13
CA ASP A 33 -4.19 -1.83 -11.24
C ASP A 33 -4.04 -3.23 -11.85
N GLN A 34 -2.81 -3.74 -11.98
CA GLN A 34 -2.57 -5.12 -12.42
C GLN A 34 -3.16 -6.15 -11.45
N GLU A 35 -3.00 -5.96 -10.14
CA GLU A 35 -3.63 -6.87 -9.16
C GLU A 35 -5.15 -6.80 -9.24
N ARG A 36 -5.75 -5.62 -9.42
CA ARG A 36 -7.19 -5.50 -9.67
C ARG A 36 -7.63 -6.29 -10.90
N LEU A 37 -6.94 -6.12 -12.04
CA LEU A 37 -7.27 -6.80 -13.29
C LEU A 37 -7.15 -8.33 -13.19
N THR A 38 -6.25 -8.81 -12.33
CA THR A 38 -6.03 -10.25 -12.09
C THR A 38 -6.84 -10.81 -10.91
N GLY A 39 -7.79 -10.03 -10.37
CA GLY A 39 -8.64 -10.49 -9.28
C GLY A 39 -7.92 -10.62 -7.93
N MET A 40 -6.94 -9.77 -7.65
CA MET A 40 -6.18 -9.72 -6.40
C MET A 40 -5.41 -11.01 -6.08
N SER A 41 -4.91 -11.69 -7.13
CA SER A 41 -4.33 -13.03 -7.01
C SER A 41 -3.03 -13.12 -6.18
N LYS A 42 -2.25 -12.03 -6.08
CA LYS A 42 -0.93 -12.04 -5.38
C LYS A 42 -0.92 -11.24 -4.10
N VAL A 43 -2.07 -10.77 -3.64
CA VAL A 43 -2.20 -9.97 -2.42
C VAL A 43 -2.69 -10.83 -1.26
N LYS A 44 -2.46 -10.35 -0.04
CA LYS A 44 -2.94 -10.96 1.21
C LYS A 44 -3.79 -9.94 1.96
N LEU A 45 -4.52 -10.38 2.99
CA LEU A 45 -5.15 -9.44 3.92
C LEU A 45 -4.09 -8.88 4.88
N ALA A 46 -4.07 -7.56 5.00
CA ALA A 46 -3.17 -6.81 5.86
C ALA A 46 -3.71 -6.62 7.28
N SER A 47 -5.03 -6.54 7.40
CA SER A 47 -5.77 -6.31 8.66
C SER A 47 -7.07 -7.13 8.66
N ARG A 48 -7.60 -7.39 9.86
CA ARG A 48 -8.97 -7.92 10.03
C ARG A 48 -10.03 -6.83 9.92
N HIS A 49 -9.65 -5.57 10.14
CA HIS A 49 -10.52 -4.43 9.99
C HIS A 49 -10.76 -4.11 8.51
N ARG A 50 -11.88 -3.44 8.26
CA ARG A 50 -12.26 -2.94 6.95
C ARG A 50 -12.31 -1.43 7.01
N VAL A 51 -11.73 -0.75 6.03
CA VAL A 51 -11.87 0.70 5.89
C VAL A 51 -13.02 0.97 4.93
N ASN A 52 -14.05 1.68 5.39
CA ASN A 52 -15.27 1.95 4.62
C ASN A 52 -15.87 0.68 3.99
N GLY A 53 -15.94 -0.41 4.78
CA GLY A 53 -16.45 -1.71 4.32
C GLY A 53 -15.51 -2.49 3.38
N CYS A 54 -14.40 -1.90 2.94
CA CYS A 54 -13.44 -2.51 2.03
C CYS A 54 -12.35 -3.28 2.78
N PRO A 55 -11.96 -4.48 2.31
CA PRO A 55 -10.83 -5.22 2.86
C PRO A 55 -9.51 -4.47 2.64
N VAL A 56 -8.62 -4.53 3.64
CA VAL A 56 -7.26 -3.96 3.53
C VAL A 56 -6.32 -5.06 3.04
N TYR A 57 -5.78 -4.87 1.84
CA TYR A 57 -4.85 -5.78 1.19
C TYR A 57 -3.39 -5.40 1.45
N GLU A 58 -2.48 -6.37 1.37
CA GLU A 58 -1.03 -6.16 1.31
C GLU A 58 -0.34 -7.00 0.24
N PHE A 59 0.73 -6.46 -0.34
CA PHE A 59 1.70 -7.24 -1.10
C PHE A 59 3.08 -6.59 -1.06
N ARG A 60 4.08 -7.39 -1.43
CA ARG A 60 5.45 -6.94 -1.66
C ARG A 60 5.62 -6.50 -3.11
N LEU A 61 6.01 -5.25 -3.30
CA LEU A 61 6.34 -4.67 -4.60
C LEU A 61 7.86 -4.50 -4.74
N ASN A 62 8.41 -4.82 -5.92
CA ASN A 62 9.76 -4.45 -6.29
C ASN A 62 9.74 -3.08 -6.98
N LEU A 63 10.42 -2.09 -6.41
CA LEU A 63 10.56 -0.72 -6.92
C LEU A 63 11.87 -0.52 -7.70
N GLY A 64 12.47 -1.60 -8.19
CA GLY A 64 13.70 -1.58 -8.98
C GLY A 64 14.90 -1.17 -8.12
N LYS A 65 15.64 -0.15 -8.56
CA LYS A 65 16.85 0.35 -7.86
C LYS A 65 16.57 0.90 -6.45
N ILE A 66 15.30 1.22 -6.15
CA ILE A 66 14.86 1.70 -4.83
C ILE A 66 14.77 0.52 -3.84
N GLY A 67 14.71 -0.72 -4.34
CA GLY A 67 14.55 -1.94 -3.54
C GLY A 67 13.11 -2.43 -3.48
N SER A 68 12.80 -3.28 -2.52
CA SER A 68 11.44 -3.78 -2.31
C SER A 68 10.71 -2.99 -1.22
N ALA A 69 9.40 -2.83 -1.37
CA ALA A 69 8.52 -2.29 -0.35
C ALA A 69 7.31 -3.19 -0.15
N ARG A 70 6.70 -3.16 1.04
CA ARG A 70 5.35 -3.66 1.28
C ARG A 70 4.37 -2.51 1.30
N LEU A 71 3.19 -2.77 0.76
CA LEU A 71 2.09 -1.83 0.62
C LEU A 71 0.88 -2.34 1.37
N ALA A 72 0.14 -1.47 2.03
CA ALA A 72 -1.21 -1.76 2.54
C ALA A 72 -2.19 -0.81 1.86
N PHE A 73 -3.28 -1.34 1.30
CA PHE A 73 -4.20 -0.55 0.49
C PHE A 73 -5.60 -1.17 0.44
N THR A 74 -6.60 -0.35 0.10
CA THR A 74 -7.95 -0.78 -0.29
C THR A 74 -8.19 -0.43 -1.75
N VAL A 75 -9.17 -1.08 -2.36
CA VAL A 75 -9.68 -0.74 -3.69
C VAL A 75 -11.20 -0.67 -3.63
N ALA A 76 -11.77 0.43 -4.13
CA ALA A 76 -13.20 0.67 -4.25
C ALA A 76 -13.48 1.53 -5.50
N ASN A 77 -14.48 1.15 -6.31
CA ASN A 77 -14.93 1.92 -7.47
C ASN A 77 -13.78 2.42 -8.38
N GLU A 78 -12.85 1.53 -8.74
CA GLU A 78 -11.66 1.83 -9.57
C GLU A 78 -10.67 2.86 -8.99
N GLN A 79 -10.81 3.16 -7.70
CA GLN A 79 -9.86 3.95 -6.93
C GLN A 79 -9.17 3.06 -5.91
N ALA A 80 -7.89 3.30 -5.67
CA ALA A 80 -7.15 2.69 -4.58
C ALA A 80 -6.71 3.73 -3.56
N THR A 81 -6.71 3.37 -2.29
CA THR A 81 -6.07 4.16 -1.24
C THR A 81 -4.96 3.36 -0.60
N VAL A 82 -3.73 3.84 -0.72
CA VAL A 82 -2.55 3.26 -0.05
C VAL A 82 -2.42 3.89 1.33
N TYR A 83 -2.57 3.07 2.36
CA TYR A 83 -2.49 3.50 3.76
C TYR A 83 -1.06 3.51 4.28
N PHE A 84 -0.23 2.56 3.86
CA PHE A 84 1.12 2.42 4.38
C PHE A 84 2.09 1.84 3.35
N ILE A 85 3.32 2.36 3.37
CA ILE A 85 4.44 1.88 2.55
C ILE A 85 5.63 1.70 3.47
N SER A 86 6.27 0.53 3.42
CA SER A 86 7.44 0.24 4.23
C SER A 86 8.47 -0.58 3.48
N SER A 87 9.75 -0.23 3.67
CA SER A 87 10.87 -1.09 3.25
C SER A 87 11.08 -2.28 4.20
N LYS A 88 10.39 -2.33 5.36
CA LYS A 88 10.42 -3.49 6.25
C LYS A 88 9.60 -4.63 5.62
N LEU A 89 10.31 -5.66 5.14
CA LEU A 89 9.69 -6.77 4.42
C LEU A 89 9.16 -7.89 5.33
N GLN A 90 9.43 -7.84 6.64
CA GLN A 90 8.94 -8.84 7.58
C GLN A 90 7.45 -8.63 7.84
N LYS A 91 6.64 -9.70 7.66
CA LYS A 91 5.18 -9.62 7.75
C LYS A 91 4.70 -9.15 9.12
N SER A 92 5.24 -9.70 10.20
CA SER A 92 4.80 -9.38 11.57
C SER A 92 4.98 -7.89 11.90
N SER A 93 6.15 -7.32 11.62
CA SER A 93 6.40 -5.89 11.84
C SER A 93 5.55 -5.01 10.93
N PHE A 94 5.36 -5.41 9.67
CA PHE A 94 4.52 -4.68 8.73
C PHE A 94 3.05 -4.66 9.17
N SER A 95 2.48 -5.82 9.50
CA SER A 95 1.08 -5.92 9.96
C SER A 95 0.83 -5.11 11.22
N HIS A 96 1.78 -5.11 12.17
CA HIS A 96 1.66 -4.30 13.40
C HIS A 96 1.61 -2.79 13.11
N ASP A 97 2.46 -2.30 12.20
CA ASP A 97 2.46 -0.90 11.78
C ASP A 97 1.18 -0.55 11.01
N VAL A 98 0.65 -1.48 10.20
CA VAL A 98 -0.62 -1.31 9.47
C VAL A 98 -1.81 -1.24 10.42
N GLU A 99 -1.95 -2.17 11.37
CA GLU A 99 -3.10 -2.17 12.29
C GLU A 99 -3.21 -0.85 13.05
N ARG A 100 -2.09 -0.32 13.57
CA ARG A 100 -2.04 0.99 14.23
C ARG A 100 -2.49 2.16 13.35
N ILE A 101 -2.32 2.05 12.03
CA ILE A 101 -2.78 3.07 11.09
C ILE A 101 -4.27 2.89 10.81
N ILE A 102 -4.72 1.65 10.60
CA ILE A 102 -6.12 1.34 10.29
C ILE A 102 -7.05 1.64 11.47
N GLU A 103 -6.63 1.34 12.71
CA GLU A 103 -7.35 1.69 13.95
C GLU A 103 -7.58 3.20 14.13
N LYS A 104 -6.79 4.06 13.47
CA LYS A 104 -6.96 5.52 13.53
C LYS A 104 -7.90 6.05 12.45
N ILE A 105 -8.25 5.21 11.49
CA ILE A 105 -9.09 5.55 10.34
C ILE A 105 -10.51 5.02 10.55
N CYS A 106 -10.64 3.85 11.20
CA CYS A 106 -11.91 3.24 11.57
C CYS A 106 -12.44 3.84 12.89
#